data_AF-A0A8J6Z5L5-F1
#
_entry.id   AF-A0A8J6Z5L5-F1
#
_cell.length_a   1.000
_cell.length_b   1.000
_cell.length_c   1.000
_cell.angle_alpha   90.00
_cell.angle_beta   90.00
_cell.angle_gamma   90.00
#
_symmetry.space_group_name_H-M   'P 1'
#
loop_
_entity.id
_entity.type
_entity.pdbx_description
1 polymer ?
#
loop_
_entity_poly.entity_id
_entity_poly.type
_entity_poly.pdbx_seq_one_letter_code
_entity_poly.pdbx_strand_id
1 'polypeptide(L)'
;MKLKKIVKVLLSCVLAGALFTGCGGSSGDTGSKPADEPTPVKLGMITHLNANEKKMEQILDNVTEKTGVNVSKYVITFYDSLKLMQMGIESGSVEQISVYTCVGNYITALNDKYEVVKDTSLMKLSDSFCFAVRKDDTQLKADLDKVIIDMKTDGTLDKLVAEYITNVKPDDIPTVEIPMIDGAETIKVGVTGDLPPLDLILADGSPAGFNTAMLAEIGKRLNRN
;
A
#
# COMPACT_ATOMS: atom_id res chain seq x y z
N MET A 1 -15.79 32.24 8.83
CA MET A 1 -15.87 31.07 7.91
C MET A 1 -14.50 30.42 7.91
N LYS A 2 -14.31 29.34 8.70
CA LYS A 2 -13.00 28.69 8.86
C LYS A 2 -12.69 27.92 7.57
N LEU A 3 -11.61 28.30 6.90
CA LEU A 3 -11.06 27.59 5.74
C LEU A 3 -10.79 26.13 6.17
N LYS A 4 -11.54 25.16 5.61
CA LYS A 4 -11.22 23.73 5.81
C LYS A 4 -9.81 23.52 5.24
N LYS A 5 -8.83 23.25 6.10
CA LYS A 5 -7.48 22.87 5.66
C LYS A 5 -7.60 21.48 5.05
N ILE A 6 -7.46 21.39 3.73
CA ILE A 6 -7.47 20.13 3.00
C ILE A 6 -6.07 19.52 3.11
N VAL A 7 -6.00 18.24 3.50
CA VAL A 7 -4.77 17.51 3.83
C VAL A 7 -4.48 16.47 2.74
N LYS A 8 -3.24 16.38 2.22
CA LYS A 8 -2.94 15.63 0.99
C LYS A 8 -2.34 14.22 1.21
N VAL A 9 -2.81 13.22 0.48
CA VAL A 9 -2.45 11.77 0.53
C VAL A 9 -1.86 11.32 -0.81
N LEU A 10 -0.64 10.76 -0.86
CA LEU A 10 -0.07 10.31 -2.14
C LEU A 10 -0.34 8.81 -2.37
N LEU A 11 -0.89 8.46 -3.55
CA LEU A 11 -1.38 7.12 -3.95
C LEU A 11 -0.40 6.43 -4.91
N SER A 12 -0.30 5.10 -4.99
CA SER A 12 0.58 4.41 -5.97
C SER A 12 -0.02 3.23 -6.76
N CYS A 13 -0.07 3.33 -8.11
CA CYS A 13 -0.52 2.34 -9.11
C CYS A 13 0.10 2.71 -10.50
N VAL A 14 0.53 1.83 -11.43
CA VAL A 14 -0.19 0.75 -12.17
C VAL A 14 0.81 -0.25 -12.83
N LEU A 15 0.31 -1.48 -13.06
CA LEU A 15 0.76 -2.57 -13.93
C LEU A 15 1.50 -2.19 -15.23
N ALA A 16 2.56 -2.95 -15.53
CA ALA A 16 3.34 -2.87 -16.76
C ALA A 16 2.56 -3.43 -17.98
N GLY A 17 2.53 -2.64 -19.05
CA GLY A 17 2.16 -3.06 -20.39
C GLY A 17 3.03 -2.34 -21.43
N ALA A 18 3.85 -3.13 -22.12
CA ALA A 18 4.61 -2.83 -23.34
C ALA A 18 5.78 -1.83 -23.26
N LEU A 19 6.98 -2.42 -23.19
CA LEU A 19 8.20 -1.93 -23.82
C LEU A 19 7.92 -1.64 -25.31
N PHE A 20 8.34 -0.47 -25.84
CA PHE A 20 9.24 -0.35 -27.00
C PHE A 20 9.50 1.12 -27.41
N THR A 21 10.80 1.37 -27.66
CA THR A 21 11.44 2.31 -28.60
C THR A 21 11.32 3.84 -28.42
N GLY A 22 12.49 4.47 -28.30
CA GLY A 22 12.64 5.90 -28.60
C GLY A 22 13.98 6.53 -28.18
N CYS A 23 15.13 5.98 -28.57
CA CYS A 23 16.37 6.78 -28.61
C CYS A 23 16.35 7.68 -29.85
N GLY A 24 16.58 8.99 -29.67
CA GLY A 24 17.10 9.87 -30.72
C GLY A 24 16.41 11.23 -30.83
N GLY A 25 17.16 12.30 -30.54
CA GLY A 25 16.74 13.67 -30.85
C GLY A 25 17.56 14.76 -30.15
N SER A 26 18.41 15.43 -30.92
CA SER A 26 19.48 16.36 -30.54
C SER A 26 19.04 17.77 -30.07
N SER A 27 19.98 18.43 -29.39
CA SER A 27 20.27 19.89 -29.41
C SER A 27 19.48 20.85 -28.50
N GLY A 28 20.23 21.66 -27.72
CA GLY A 28 19.77 22.97 -27.27
C GLY A 28 20.38 23.43 -25.94
N ASP A 29 21.60 23.98 -25.98
CA ASP A 29 22.15 24.81 -24.91
C ASP A 29 21.28 26.06 -24.75
N THR A 30 20.64 26.22 -23.59
CA THR A 30 20.16 27.51 -23.11
C THR A 30 20.41 27.57 -21.60
N GLY A 31 21.28 28.51 -21.20
CA GLY A 31 21.57 28.78 -19.80
C GLY A 31 20.29 29.08 -19.03
N SER A 32 19.93 28.19 -18.11
CA SER A 32 18.92 28.43 -17.08
C SER A 32 19.60 28.81 -15.78
N LYS A 33 19.17 29.94 -15.20
CA LYS A 33 19.38 30.25 -13.77
C LYS A 33 19.15 28.98 -12.92
N PRO A 34 19.86 28.78 -11.80
CA PRO A 34 19.50 27.71 -10.87
C PRO A 34 18.04 27.93 -10.49
N ALA A 35 17.18 26.96 -10.81
CA ALA A 35 15.84 26.94 -10.27
C ALA A 35 15.98 26.95 -8.74
N ASP A 36 15.21 27.79 -8.05
CA ASP A 36 15.11 27.72 -6.60
C ASP A 36 14.87 26.25 -6.22
N GLU A 37 15.77 25.68 -5.41
CA GLU A 37 15.63 24.28 -5.04
C GLU A 37 14.26 24.07 -4.38
N PRO A 38 13.46 23.10 -4.83
CA PRO A 38 12.14 22.87 -4.28
C PRO A 38 12.26 22.60 -2.77
N THR A 39 11.46 23.32 -1.99
CA THR A 39 11.43 23.15 -0.53
C THR A 39 11.08 21.70 -0.20
N PRO A 40 11.82 21.03 0.70
CA PRO A 40 11.55 19.63 0.99
C PRO A 40 10.16 19.43 1.59
N VAL A 41 9.42 18.43 1.10
CA VAL A 41 8.09 18.06 1.60
C VAL A 41 8.23 17.09 2.77
N LYS A 42 7.61 17.38 3.91
CA LYS A 42 7.57 16.43 5.04
C LYS A 42 6.58 15.29 4.75
N LEU A 43 7.08 14.07 4.63
CA LEU A 43 6.32 12.88 4.28
C LEU A 43 6.23 11.91 5.47
N GLY A 44 5.02 11.57 5.89
CA GLY A 44 4.77 10.48 6.83
C GLY A 44 4.82 9.12 6.12
N MET A 45 5.50 8.15 6.71
CA MET A 45 5.51 6.76 6.26
C MET A 45 5.37 5.82 7.46
N ILE A 46 4.77 4.65 7.26
CA ILE A 46 4.70 3.63 8.31
C ILE A 46 6.05 2.92 8.45
N THR A 47 6.51 2.72 9.68
CA THR A 47 7.72 1.98 10.04
C THR A 47 7.65 0.55 9.47
N HIS A 48 8.80 -0.09 9.20
CA HIS A 48 8.90 -1.48 8.71
C HIS A 48 8.68 -1.75 7.21
N LEU A 49 8.62 -0.71 6.36
CA LEU A 49 8.85 -0.88 4.91
C LEU A 49 10.33 -1.16 4.54
N ASN A 50 11.12 -1.68 5.49
CA ASN A 50 12.48 -2.20 5.34
C ASN A 50 13.54 -1.23 4.77
N ALA A 51 13.26 0.08 4.77
CA ALA A 51 14.21 1.10 4.37
C ALA A 51 14.28 2.17 5.46
N ASN A 52 15.46 2.31 6.08
CA ASN A 52 15.75 3.47 6.94
C ASN A 52 15.84 4.74 6.07
N GLU A 53 15.83 5.92 6.70
CA GLU A 53 15.84 7.23 6.02
C GLU A 53 16.88 7.30 4.88
N LYS A 54 18.11 6.88 5.17
CA LYS A 54 19.21 6.88 4.20
C LYS A 54 18.97 5.94 3.02
N LYS A 55 18.36 4.78 3.25
CA LYS A 55 18.04 3.82 2.19
C LYS A 55 16.89 4.32 1.33
N MET A 56 15.90 5.00 1.92
CA MET A 56 14.81 5.63 1.17
C MET A 56 15.29 6.82 0.34
N GLU A 57 16.12 7.69 0.91
CA GLU A 57 16.76 8.80 0.18
C GLU A 57 17.53 8.26 -1.04
N GLN A 58 18.35 7.23 -0.85
CA GLN A 58 19.03 6.54 -1.95
C GLN A 58 18.06 5.96 -2.98
N ILE A 59 16.93 5.36 -2.56
CA ILE A 59 15.94 4.81 -3.51
C ILE A 59 15.31 5.94 -4.32
N LEU A 60 14.96 7.06 -3.69
CA LEU A 60 14.38 8.22 -4.36
C LEU A 60 15.37 8.86 -5.34
N ASP A 61 16.63 9.02 -4.94
CA ASP A 61 17.71 9.49 -5.82
C ASP A 61 17.88 8.56 -7.03
N ASN A 62 17.97 7.25 -6.78
CA ASN A 62 18.05 6.26 -7.85
C ASN A 62 16.84 6.27 -8.79
N VAL A 63 15.62 6.52 -8.29
CA VAL A 63 14.42 6.66 -9.11
C VAL A 63 14.48 7.94 -9.94
N THR A 64 14.95 9.05 -9.37
CA THR A 64 15.18 10.32 -10.08
C THR A 64 16.13 10.10 -11.26
N GLU A 65 17.29 9.50 -10.99
CA GLU A 65 18.33 9.24 -11.96
C GLU A 65 17.87 8.28 -13.07
N LYS A 66 17.13 7.21 -12.71
CA LYS A 66 16.68 6.21 -13.69
C LYS A 66 15.48 6.61 -14.52
N THR A 67 14.60 7.44 -13.98
CA THR A 67 13.32 7.78 -14.64
C THR A 67 13.29 9.18 -15.22
N GLY A 68 14.28 10.02 -14.91
CA GLY A 68 14.32 11.44 -15.31
C GLY A 68 13.20 12.27 -14.67
N VAL A 69 12.46 11.72 -13.71
CA VAL A 69 11.41 12.41 -12.95
C VAL A 69 12.07 13.13 -11.80
N ASN A 70 11.91 14.45 -11.73
CA ASN A 70 12.27 15.24 -10.56
C ASN A 70 11.30 14.89 -9.43
N VAL A 71 11.65 13.91 -8.58
CA VAL A 71 10.87 13.62 -7.36
C VAL A 71 11.10 14.77 -6.40
N SER A 72 10.00 15.29 -5.85
CA SER A 72 10.02 16.24 -4.75
C SER A 72 11.00 15.75 -3.67
N LYS A 73 11.87 16.63 -3.16
CA LYS A 73 12.78 16.27 -2.07
C LYS A 73 11.95 15.97 -0.83
N TYR A 74 11.87 14.72 -0.40
CA TYR A 74 11.06 14.32 0.76
C TYR A 74 11.91 14.24 2.03
N VAL A 75 11.40 14.78 3.14
CA VAL A 75 11.92 14.52 4.48
C VAL A 75 10.97 13.55 5.16
N ILE A 76 11.43 12.32 5.39
CA ILE A 76 10.56 11.24 5.87
C ILE A 76 10.46 11.28 7.40
N THR A 77 9.25 11.13 7.92
CA THR A 77 8.96 10.86 9.33
C THR A 77 8.28 9.51 9.43
N PHE A 78 8.89 8.58 10.17
CA PHE A 78 8.33 7.26 10.37
C PHE A 78 7.33 7.22 11.54
N TYR A 79 6.25 6.45 11.35
CA TYR A 79 5.19 6.24 12.31
C TYR A 79 4.92 4.75 12.51
N ASP A 80 4.66 4.33 13.73
CA ASP A 80 4.45 2.91 14.03
C ASP A 80 3.06 2.38 13.63
N SER A 81 2.13 3.26 13.28
CA SER A 81 0.77 2.90 12.89
C SER A 81 0.16 3.94 11.96
N LEU A 82 -0.87 3.53 11.20
CA LEU A 82 -1.62 4.44 10.35
C LEU A 82 -2.28 5.54 11.19
N LYS A 83 -2.81 5.20 12.36
CA LYS A 83 -3.46 6.16 13.26
C LYS A 83 -2.50 7.26 13.74
N LEU A 84 -1.27 6.91 14.14
CA LEU A 84 -0.27 7.92 14.53
C LEU A 84 0.15 8.78 13.34
N MET A 85 0.24 8.19 12.15
CA MET A 85 0.53 8.92 10.92
C MET A 85 -0.60 9.90 10.55
N GLN A 86 -1.86 9.49 10.70
CA GLN A 86 -3.05 10.35 10.54
C GLN A 86 -3.04 11.50 11.56
N MET A 87 -2.68 11.25 12.82
CA MET A 87 -2.52 12.32 13.81
C MET A 87 -1.40 13.30 13.40
N GLY A 88 -0.29 12.78 12.87
CA GLY A 88 0.84 13.58 12.41
C GLY A 88 0.50 14.52 11.26
N ILE A 89 -0.30 14.05 10.30
CA ILE A 89 -0.75 14.90 9.20
C ILE A 89 -1.86 15.87 9.63
N GLU A 90 -2.76 15.47 10.54
CA GLU A 90 -3.79 16.35 11.10
C GLU A 90 -3.19 17.47 11.99
N SER A 91 -2.10 17.20 12.70
CA SER A 91 -1.37 18.21 13.50
C SER A 91 -0.47 19.12 12.66
N GLY A 92 -0.21 18.76 11.40
CA GLY A 92 0.76 19.44 10.53
C GLY A 92 2.23 19.12 10.85
N SER A 93 2.49 18.02 11.56
CA SER A 93 3.86 17.52 11.78
C SER A 93 4.47 17.02 10.47
N VAL A 94 3.65 16.44 9.60
CA VAL A 94 3.95 16.14 8.19
C VAL A 94 2.95 16.83 7.28
N GLU A 95 3.32 17.04 6.03
CA GLU A 95 2.50 17.70 5.00
C GLU A 95 1.77 16.71 4.11
N GLN A 96 2.36 15.52 3.93
CA GLN A 96 1.81 14.42 3.15
C GLN A 96 2.03 13.11 3.91
N ILE A 97 1.24 12.09 3.57
CA ILE A 97 1.45 10.71 4.01
C ILE A 97 1.50 9.80 2.78
N SER A 98 2.37 8.79 2.83
CA SER A 98 2.47 7.74 1.82
C SER A 98 1.77 6.48 2.32
N VAL A 99 0.79 6.01 1.55
CA VAL A 99 -0.01 4.81 1.86
C VAL A 99 -0.29 4.04 0.58
N TYR A 100 -0.59 2.74 0.72
CA TYR A 100 -1.10 1.94 -0.40
C TYR A 100 -2.36 2.55 -0.99
N THR A 101 -2.59 2.30 -2.28
CA THR A 101 -3.72 2.92 -2.98
C THR A 101 -5.07 2.58 -2.38
N CYS A 102 -5.28 1.33 -2.01
CA CYS A 102 -6.49 0.88 -1.34
C CYS A 102 -6.73 1.59 0.01
N VAL A 103 -5.67 1.79 0.78
CA VAL A 103 -5.72 2.46 2.09
C VAL A 103 -6.06 3.94 1.91
N GLY A 104 -5.41 4.62 0.97
CA GLY A 104 -5.69 6.02 0.65
C GLY A 104 -7.13 6.25 0.21
N ASN A 105 -7.65 5.39 -0.68
CA ASN A 105 -9.05 5.44 -1.11
C ASN A 105 -10.01 5.23 0.07
N TYR A 106 -9.70 4.28 0.96
CA TYR A 106 -10.54 3.98 2.11
C TYR A 106 -10.59 5.14 3.13
N ILE A 107 -9.44 5.71 3.51
CA ILE A 107 -9.40 6.80 4.50
C ILE A 107 -9.99 8.12 3.97
N THR A 108 -9.89 8.37 2.66
CA THR A 108 -10.49 9.56 2.02
C THR A 108 -12.00 9.40 1.85
N ALA A 109 -12.51 8.17 1.63
CA ALA A 109 -13.93 7.88 1.65
C ALA A 109 -14.56 8.05 3.05
N LEU A 110 -13.79 7.75 4.11
CA LEU A 110 -14.22 7.90 5.50
C LEU A 110 -14.31 9.36 5.98
N ASN A 111 -13.46 10.23 5.44
CA ASN A 111 -13.25 11.55 6.03
C ASN A 111 -12.87 12.59 4.97
N ASP A 112 -13.66 13.67 4.88
CA ASP A 112 -13.48 14.76 3.92
C ASP A 112 -12.26 15.67 4.21
N LYS A 113 -11.53 15.42 5.31
CA LYS A 113 -10.28 16.11 5.64
C LYS A 113 -9.14 15.76 4.69
N TYR A 114 -9.17 14.57 4.08
CA TYR A 114 -8.09 14.06 3.25
C TYR A 114 -8.42 14.20 1.76
N GLU A 115 -7.43 14.57 0.95
CA GLU A 115 -7.49 14.58 -0.52
C GLU A 115 -6.32 13.81 -1.09
N VAL A 116 -6.47 13.17 -2.24
CA VAL A 116 -5.33 12.52 -2.92
C VAL A 116 -4.45 13.59 -3.60
N VAL A 117 -3.15 13.56 -3.32
CA VAL A 117 -2.10 14.36 -3.98
C VAL A 117 -2.12 14.06 -5.47
N LYS A 118 -2.12 15.12 -6.29
CA LYS A 118 -2.02 15.02 -7.75
C LYS A 118 -0.60 14.72 -8.26
N ASP A 119 0.42 14.97 -7.43
CA ASP A 119 1.81 14.58 -7.73
C ASP A 119 1.89 13.05 -7.86
N THR A 120 2.19 12.60 -9.07
CA THR A 120 2.22 11.18 -9.40
C THR A 120 3.61 10.55 -9.29
N SER A 121 4.60 11.27 -8.77
CA SER A 121 6.02 10.87 -8.83
C SER A 121 6.30 9.56 -8.10
N LEU A 122 5.71 9.35 -6.91
CA LEU A 122 5.81 8.06 -6.21
C LEU A 122 4.74 7.06 -6.63
N MET A 123 3.74 7.43 -7.46
CA MET A 123 2.76 6.43 -7.92
C MET A 123 3.37 5.34 -8.80
N LYS A 124 4.58 5.58 -9.30
CA LYS A 124 5.36 4.62 -10.09
C LYS A 124 5.89 3.46 -9.25
N LEU A 125 5.86 3.55 -7.92
CA LEU A 125 6.18 2.44 -7.04
C LEU A 125 4.99 1.47 -7.04
N SER A 126 5.24 0.19 -7.32
CA SER A 126 4.17 -0.82 -7.36
C SER A 126 3.90 -1.37 -5.96
N ASP A 127 2.64 -1.36 -5.56
CA ASP A 127 2.18 -2.14 -4.40
C ASP A 127 2.22 -3.62 -4.80
N SER A 128 3.06 -4.42 -4.13
CA SER A 128 3.17 -5.85 -4.35
C SER A 128 3.18 -6.56 -3.01
N PHE A 129 2.23 -7.48 -2.84
CA PHE A 129 2.07 -8.28 -1.62
C PHE A 129 2.47 -9.72 -1.87
N CYS A 130 3.11 -10.34 -0.89
CA CYS A 130 3.48 -11.74 -0.93
C CYS A 130 3.39 -12.37 0.46
N PHE A 131 3.24 -13.69 0.49
CA PHE A 131 3.51 -14.46 1.70
C PHE A 131 5.01 -14.63 1.86
N ALA A 132 5.53 -14.22 3.01
CA ALA A 132 6.87 -14.57 3.45
C ALA A 132 6.79 -15.82 4.33
N VAL A 133 7.62 -16.81 4.04
CA VAL A 133 7.79 -18.01 4.85
C VAL A 133 9.25 -18.16 5.28
N ARG A 134 9.54 -19.02 6.25
CA ARG A 134 10.96 -19.32 6.57
C ARG A 134 11.60 -20.01 5.37
N LYS A 135 12.90 -19.81 5.23
CA LYS A 135 13.68 -20.38 4.12
C LYS A 135 13.48 -21.90 3.96
N ASP A 136 13.30 -22.60 5.07
CA ASP A 136 13.18 -24.07 5.10
C ASP A 136 11.73 -24.57 4.94
N ASP A 137 10.72 -23.68 5.00
CA ASP A 137 9.30 -24.03 4.82
C ASP A 137 8.94 -24.17 3.31
N THR A 138 9.70 -24.99 2.59
CA THR A 138 9.60 -25.12 1.13
C THR A 138 8.26 -25.72 0.67
N GLN A 139 7.72 -26.69 1.43
CA GLN A 139 6.42 -27.29 1.15
C GLN A 139 5.28 -26.27 1.35
N LEU A 140 5.27 -25.57 2.48
CA LEU A 140 4.26 -24.54 2.76
C LEU A 140 4.29 -23.45 1.69
N LYS A 141 5.49 -23.04 1.24
CA LYS A 141 5.62 -22.11 0.12
C LYS A 141 4.94 -22.63 -1.13
N ALA A 142 5.22 -23.87 -1.53
CA ALA A 142 4.67 -24.48 -2.73
C ALA A 142 3.14 -24.60 -2.66
N ASP A 143 2.62 -24.96 -1.49
CA ASP A 143 1.18 -25.07 -1.24
C ASP A 143 0.48 -23.71 -1.33
N LEU A 144 1.04 -22.67 -0.71
CA LEU A 144 0.54 -21.29 -0.80
C LEU A 144 0.59 -20.77 -2.24
N ASP A 145 1.70 -20.96 -2.94
CA ASP A 145 1.84 -20.55 -4.35
C ASP A 145 0.78 -21.22 -5.22
N LYS A 146 0.59 -22.53 -5.05
CA LYS A 146 -0.43 -23.28 -5.78
C LYS A 146 -1.83 -22.74 -5.52
N VAL A 147 -2.20 -22.54 -4.26
CA VAL A 147 -3.54 -22.02 -3.91
C VAL A 147 -3.77 -20.62 -4.48
N ILE A 148 -2.77 -19.74 -4.42
CA ILE A 148 -2.88 -18.40 -5.00
C ILE A 148 -3.05 -18.46 -6.53
N ILE A 149 -2.34 -19.36 -7.21
CA ILE A 149 -2.51 -19.59 -8.64
C ILE A 149 -3.92 -20.12 -8.95
N ASP A 150 -4.41 -21.08 -8.16
CA ASP A 150 -5.75 -21.66 -8.33
C ASP A 150 -6.83 -20.57 -8.11
N MET A 151 -6.70 -19.74 -7.07
CA MET A 151 -7.60 -18.60 -6.79
C MET A 151 -7.58 -17.52 -7.88
N LYS A 152 -6.44 -17.30 -8.54
CA LYS A 152 -6.34 -16.41 -9.70
C LYS A 152 -7.04 -17.03 -10.91
N THR A 153 -6.85 -18.33 -11.12
CA THR A 153 -7.37 -19.05 -12.27
C THR A 153 -8.90 -19.16 -12.24
N ASP A 154 -9.48 -19.37 -11.06
CA ASP A 154 -10.93 -19.51 -10.89
C ASP A 154 -11.66 -18.18 -10.59
N GLY A 155 -10.93 -17.06 -10.51
CA GLY A 155 -11.49 -15.73 -10.27
C GLY A 155 -11.83 -15.43 -8.80
N THR A 156 -11.53 -16.33 -7.86
CA THR A 156 -11.78 -16.11 -6.43
C THR A 156 -10.98 -14.93 -5.90
N LEU A 157 -9.73 -14.78 -6.32
CA LEU A 157 -8.90 -13.65 -5.88
C LEU A 157 -9.49 -12.32 -6.34
N ASP A 158 -9.93 -12.24 -7.60
CA ASP A 158 -10.54 -11.02 -8.15
C ASP A 158 -11.83 -10.67 -7.42
N LYS A 159 -12.65 -11.68 -7.06
CA LYS A 159 -13.85 -11.48 -6.25
C LYS A 159 -13.51 -10.90 -4.87
N LEU A 160 -12.49 -11.43 -4.19
CA LEU A 160 -12.07 -10.91 -2.88
C LEU A 160 -11.54 -9.47 -2.98
N VAL A 161 -10.76 -9.15 -4.02
CA VAL A 161 -10.31 -7.78 -4.29
C VAL A 161 -11.52 -6.87 -4.56
N ALA A 162 -12.50 -7.35 -5.32
CA ALA A 162 -13.71 -6.59 -5.59
C ALA A 162 -14.45 -6.25 -4.30
N GLU A 163 -14.69 -7.25 -3.45
CA GLU A 163 -15.51 -7.16 -2.25
C GLU A 163 -14.84 -6.37 -1.12
N TYR A 164 -13.54 -6.60 -0.88
CA TYR A 164 -12.84 -6.06 0.29
C TYR A 164 -11.92 -4.87 -0.01
N ILE A 165 -11.63 -4.57 -1.28
CA ILE A 165 -10.73 -3.46 -1.64
C ILE A 165 -11.43 -2.40 -2.49
N THR A 166 -12.00 -2.80 -3.63
CA THR A 166 -12.47 -1.81 -4.62
C THR A 166 -13.89 -1.31 -4.36
N ASN A 167 -14.80 -2.19 -3.90
CA ASN A 167 -16.20 -1.85 -3.65
C ASN A 167 -16.53 -1.73 -2.15
N VAL A 168 -15.52 -1.82 -1.28
CA VAL A 168 -15.72 -1.69 0.16
C VAL A 168 -16.26 -0.30 0.49
N LYS A 169 -17.32 -0.28 1.28
CA LYS A 169 -17.89 0.97 1.81
C LYS A 169 -17.59 1.02 3.30
N PRO A 170 -17.04 2.12 3.82
CA PRO A 170 -16.69 2.19 5.23
C PRO A 170 -17.86 1.98 6.20
N ASP A 171 -19.09 2.25 5.76
CA ASP A 171 -20.31 2.06 6.56
C ASP A 171 -20.94 0.66 6.41
N ASP A 172 -20.42 -0.18 5.51
CA ASP A 172 -20.96 -1.50 5.18
C ASP A 172 -19.80 -2.45 4.82
N ILE A 173 -19.07 -2.85 5.86
CA ILE A 173 -17.86 -3.67 5.72
C ILE A 173 -18.22 -5.13 5.98
N PRO A 174 -17.98 -6.05 5.03
CA PRO A 174 -18.24 -7.45 5.23
C PRO A 174 -17.36 -8.05 6.34
N THR A 175 -18.00 -8.72 7.31
CA THR A 175 -17.31 -9.56 8.28
C THR A 175 -16.86 -10.85 7.64
N VAL A 176 -15.71 -11.36 8.07
CA VAL A 176 -15.15 -12.62 7.60
C VAL A 176 -15.20 -13.65 8.71
N GLU A 177 -15.79 -14.80 8.40
CA GLU A 177 -15.67 -16.00 9.24
C GLU A 177 -14.45 -16.80 8.80
N ILE A 178 -13.52 -17.03 9.73
CA ILE A 178 -12.40 -17.94 9.51
C ILE A 178 -12.87 -19.34 9.96
N PRO A 179 -12.99 -20.30 9.04
CA PRO A 179 -13.49 -21.62 9.39
C PRO A 179 -12.45 -22.35 10.26
N MET A 180 -12.94 -23.04 11.28
CA MET A 180 -12.15 -24.01 12.06
C MET A 180 -12.48 -25.42 11.57
N ILE A 181 -11.46 -26.12 11.09
CA ILE A 181 -11.52 -27.49 10.59
C ILE A 181 -11.01 -28.44 11.68
N ASP A 182 -11.86 -29.37 12.11
CA ASP A 182 -11.52 -30.31 13.17
C ASP A 182 -10.32 -31.19 12.80
N GLY A 183 -9.38 -31.33 13.72
CA GLY A 183 -8.13 -32.06 13.53
C GLY A 183 -7.13 -31.44 12.53
N ALA A 184 -7.43 -30.30 11.89
CA ALA A 184 -6.50 -29.66 10.97
C ALA A 184 -5.39 -28.89 11.69
N GLU A 185 -4.18 -28.94 11.12
CA GLU A 185 -3.02 -28.19 11.60
C GLU A 185 -3.26 -26.67 11.51
N THR A 186 -2.78 -25.93 12.51
CA THR A 186 -2.89 -24.47 12.57
C THR A 186 -1.63 -23.77 12.06
N ILE A 187 -1.80 -22.89 11.08
CA ILE A 187 -0.76 -22.00 10.55
C ILE A 187 -0.94 -20.61 11.15
N LYS A 188 0.08 -20.12 11.86
CA LYS A 188 0.08 -18.76 12.40
C LYS A 188 0.63 -17.79 11.37
N VAL A 189 -0.21 -16.88 10.89
CA VAL A 189 0.16 -15.86 9.91
C VAL A 189 0.21 -14.48 10.57
N GLY A 190 1.34 -13.79 10.41
CA GLY A 190 1.44 -12.36 10.74
C GLY A 190 0.99 -11.52 9.55
N VAL A 191 0.15 -10.52 9.80
CA VAL A 191 -0.30 -9.52 8.81
C VAL A 191 0.24 -8.14 9.19
N THR A 192 0.17 -7.18 8.26
CA THR A 192 0.66 -5.82 8.48
C THR A 192 0.03 -5.15 9.71
N GLY A 193 -1.27 -5.36 9.91
CA GLY A 193 -2.03 -4.77 11.01
C GLY A 193 -2.28 -3.27 10.82
N ASP A 194 -3.47 -2.79 11.19
CA ASP A 194 -3.85 -1.36 11.14
C ASP A 194 -3.78 -0.71 9.74
N LEU A 195 -4.07 -1.46 8.68
CA LEU A 195 -4.12 -0.97 7.29
C LEU A 195 -5.46 -1.29 6.62
N PRO A 196 -6.55 -0.60 6.97
CA PRO A 196 -7.83 -0.81 6.32
C PRO A 196 -7.80 -0.32 4.86
N PRO A 197 -8.44 -1.04 3.92
CA PRO A 197 -9.37 -2.15 4.16
C PRO A 197 -8.71 -3.55 4.13
N LEU A 198 -7.38 -3.62 4.17
CA LEU A 198 -6.64 -4.88 4.12
C LEU A 198 -6.71 -5.64 5.44
N ASP A 199 -6.30 -4.96 6.52
CA ASP A 199 -6.33 -5.47 7.89
C ASP A 199 -7.31 -4.66 8.71
N LEU A 200 -8.39 -5.29 9.16
CA LEU A 200 -9.47 -4.59 9.83
C LEU A 200 -10.15 -5.48 10.88
N ILE A 201 -10.37 -4.90 12.05
CA ILE A 201 -11.26 -5.43 13.08
C ILE A 201 -12.37 -4.39 13.27
N LEU A 202 -13.62 -4.83 13.18
CA LEU A 202 -14.77 -3.95 13.37
C LEU A 202 -14.93 -3.57 14.85
N ALA A 203 -15.75 -2.55 15.11
CA ALA A 203 -15.95 -2.02 16.46
C ALA A 203 -16.52 -3.05 17.46
N ASP A 204 -17.23 -4.07 16.96
CA ASP A 204 -17.77 -5.18 17.74
C ASP A 204 -16.74 -6.31 17.98
N GLY A 205 -15.51 -6.18 17.43
CA GLY A 205 -14.46 -7.18 17.50
C GLY A 205 -14.46 -8.19 16.37
N SER A 206 -15.41 -8.10 15.42
CA SER A 206 -15.51 -9.03 14.30
C SER A 206 -14.33 -8.86 13.33
N PRO A 207 -13.70 -9.96 12.87
CA PRO A 207 -12.68 -9.91 11.83
C PRO A 207 -13.27 -9.45 10.50
N ALA A 208 -12.54 -8.58 9.80
CA ALA A 208 -12.90 -8.10 8.47
C ALA A 208 -11.65 -7.87 7.61
N GLY A 209 -11.87 -7.36 6.41
CA GLY A 209 -10.80 -6.92 5.51
C GLY A 209 -10.22 -8.02 4.63
N PHE A 210 -9.49 -7.58 3.61
CA PHE A 210 -9.01 -8.45 2.53
C PHE A 210 -8.07 -9.56 3.00
N ASN A 211 -7.13 -9.27 3.91
CA ASN A 211 -6.17 -10.29 4.35
C ASN A 211 -6.86 -11.40 5.13
N THR A 212 -7.84 -11.06 5.98
CA THR A 212 -8.67 -12.04 6.70
C THR A 212 -9.47 -12.90 5.73
N ALA A 213 -10.13 -12.28 4.74
CA ALA A 213 -10.92 -12.99 3.74
C ALA A 213 -10.07 -13.95 2.89
N MET A 214 -8.91 -13.48 2.45
CA MET A 214 -7.94 -14.28 1.71
C MET A 214 -7.42 -15.46 2.55
N LEU A 215 -7.07 -15.23 3.81
CA LEU A 215 -6.60 -16.29 4.71
C LEU A 215 -7.68 -17.33 5.01
N ALA A 216 -8.93 -16.91 5.20
CA ALA A 216 -10.05 -17.83 5.37
C ALA A 216 -10.25 -18.73 4.15
N GLU A 217 -10.12 -18.19 2.94
CA GLU A 217 -10.21 -18.97 1.70
C GLU A 217 -9.01 -19.92 1.51
N ILE A 218 -7.80 -19.45 1.80
CA ILE A 218 -6.59 -20.28 1.76
C ILE A 218 -6.70 -21.45 2.76
N GLY A 219 -7.14 -21.19 3.98
CA GLY A 219 -7.34 -22.22 5.01
C GLY A 219 -8.28 -23.34 4.55
N LYS A 220 -9.41 -22.97 3.92
CA LYS A 220 -10.35 -23.92 3.30
C LYS A 220 -9.66 -24.79 2.24
N ARG A 221 -8.91 -24.17 1.33
CA ARG A 221 -8.28 -24.87 0.19
C ARG A 221 -7.13 -25.77 0.63
N LEU A 222 -6.38 -25.36 1.65
CA LEU A 222 -5.28 -26.15 2.20
C LEU A 222 -5.72 -27.18 3.24
N ASN A 223 -6.97 -27.14 3.68
CA ASN A 223 -7.45 -27.91 4.82
C ASN A 223 -6.56 -27.64 6.07
N ARG A 224 -6.45 -26.36 6.43
CA ARG A 224 -5.65 -25.83 7.53
C ARG A 224 -6.42 -24.76 8.31
N ASN A 225 -6.12 -24.66 9.61
CA ASN A 225 -6.59 -23.62 10.52
C ASN A 225 -5.62 -22.43 10.55
#